data_AF-X0RF61-F1
#
_entry.id   AF-X0RF61-F1
#
_cell.length_a   1.000
_cell.length_b   1.000
_cell.length_c   1.000
_cell.angle_alpha   90.00
_cell.angle_beta   90.00
_cell.angle_gamma   90.00
#
_symmetry.space_group_name_H-M   'P 1'
#
loop_
_entity.id
_entity.type
_entity.pdbx_description
1 polymer ?
#
loop_
_entity_poly.entity_id
_entity_poly.type
_entity_poly.pdbx_seq_one_letter_code
_entity_poly.pdbx_strand_id
1 'polypeptide(L)'
;DADDHKQEPRDDAPEGFVRLFLVPDVEGVNKTAVEAEIANKMAEITSDNQWSGENKEIKTLTLEHHMAARRGGFNDFFEPLYQVSKFKTGLLDGTLSGISFFSQQVLPLVKSLQTKNEFAVAQIVKKYSPLVTTDALKTSESPLGEIRKSDAAVKSLFSLWDDDHDPSLIDCLKSIAASGLFAIPDIFAPILSRGDSVEDDTEPDDSAETSDNDSNIDAWDKALSVPFSQLESYVQYISDKSQFGTHQGIKGLQFPRVMVVLDDNEARGFMFSYDKLLGVRALTSTDQQNIQEGRETSIDRTRRLFYVICSRSQSSLAVVVYTKEKQKIVDHLHNLEWFDDNEIIELG
;
A
#
# COMPACT_ATOMS: atom_id res chain seq x y z
N ASP A 1 29.16 -14.48 7.24
CA ASP A 1 29.97 -13.25 7.24
C ASP A 1 29.19 -12.09 6.65
N ALA A 2 28.99 -11.05 7.46
CA ALA A 2 28.67 -9.73 6.93
C ALA A 2 29.96 -9.20 6.28
N ASP A 3 29.83 -8.53 5.15
CA ASP A 3 30.96 -8.00 4.40
C ASP A 3 31.77 -7.01 5.27
N ASP A 4 33.10 -7.04 5.17
CA ASP A 4 34.03 -6.19 5.96
C ASP A 4 33.99 -4.70 5.53
N HIS A 5 33.10 -4.35 4.58
CA HIS A 5 32.87 -2.98 4.15
C HIS A 5 32.30 -2.13 5.30
N LYS A 6 33.13 -1.22 5.80
CA LYS A 6 32.69 -0.11 6.65
C LYS A 6 32.04 0.97 5.77
N GLN A 7 30.85 1.43 6.17
CA GLN A 7 30.28 2.61 5.55
C GLN A 7 31.00 3.85 6.08
N GLU A 8 31.54 4.65 5.17
CA GLU A 8 32.09 5.96 5.49
C GLU A 8 31.14 7.04 4.95
N PRO A 9 30.78 8.05 5.77
CA PRO A 9 30.03 9.18 5.26
C PRO A 9 30.87 9.94 4.24
N ARG A 10 30.21 10.67 3.33
CA ARG A 10 30.91 11.61 2.46
C ARG A 10 31.50 12.75 3.31
N ASP A 11 32.61 13.33 2.87
CA ASP A 11 33.25 14.46 3.54
C ASP A 11 32.32 15.67 3.74
N ASP A 12 31.32 15.83 2.87
CA ASP A 12 30.33 16.90 2.90
C ASP A 12 28.97 16.48 3.50
N ALA A 13 28.84 15.25 4.00
CA ALA A 13 27.60 14.78 4.58
C ALA A 13 27.37 15.43 5.96
N PRO A 14 26.20 16.06 6.21
CA PRO A 14 25.86 16.49 7.55
C PRO A 14 25.73 15.29 8.48
N GLU A 15 25.90 15.54 9.78
CA GLU A 15 25.61 14.53 10.80
C GLU A 15 24.14 14.09 10.71
N GLY A 16 23.95 12.77 10.62
CA GLY A 16 22.62 12.17 10.55
C GLY A 16 22.03 11.91 11.93
N PHE A 17 20.72 11.67 11.98
CA PHE A 17 20.03 11.32 13.22
C PHE A 17 19.43 9.92 13.14
N VAL A 18 19.58 9.14 14.20
CA VAL A 18 18.85 7.89 14.37
C VAL A 18 18.15 7.85 15.72
N ARG A 19 16.88 7.45 15.75
CA ARG A 19 16.13 7.21 17.00
C ARG A 19 15.37 5.90 16.92
N LEU A 20 15.47 5.10 17.97
CA LEU A 20 14.69 3.89 18.15
C LEU A 20 13.58 4.16 19.16
N PHE A 21 12.33 3.96 18.76
CA PHE A 21 11.15 4.14 19.57
C PHE A 21 10.58 2.78 19.98
N LEU A 22 10.55 2.51 21.28
CA LEU A 22 9.93 1.32 21.85
C LEU A 22 8.47 1.62 22.21
N VAL A 23 7.54 1.02 21.47
CA VAL A 23 6.10 1.21 21.63
C VAL A 23 5.49 -0.06 22.22
N PRO A 24 4.65 0.02 23.27
CA PRO A 24 3.99 -1.16 23.79
C PRO A 24 2.96 -1.66 22.78
N ASP A 25 3.05 -2.95 22.45
CA ASP A 25 2.07 -3.63 21.63
C ASP A 25 0.92 -4.14 22.52
N VAL A 26 0.00 -3.24 22.85
CA VAL A 26 -1.24 -3.55 23.57
C VAL A 26 -2.45 -3.48 22.63
N GLU A 27 -3.50 -4.22 22.97
CA GLU A 27 -4.72 -4.25 22.17
C GLU A 27 -5.37 -2.85 22.10
N GLY A 28 -5.84 -2.47 20.91
CA GLY A 28 -6.50 -1.18 20.69
C GLY A 28 -5.56 0.02 20.47
N VAL A 29 -4.23 -0.18 20.42
CA VAL A 29 -3.29 0.90 20.07
C VAL A 29 -3.57 1.42 18.66
N ASN A 30 -3.80 2.73 18.56
CA ASN A 30 -3.88 3.41 17.27
C ASN A 30 -2.46 3.66 16.73
N LYS A 31 -1.92 2.68 16.00
CA LYS A 31 -0.57 2.70 15.43
C LYS A 31 -0.32 3.92 14.54
N THR A 32 -1.30 4.34 13.74
CA THR A 32 -1.21 5.55 12.90
C THR A 32 -1.03 6.81 13.74
N ALA A 33 -1.76 6.95 14.85
CA ALA A 33 -1.62 8.09 15.75
C ALA A 33 -0.27 8.10 16.47
N VAL A 34 0.20 6.93 16.93
CA VAL A 34 1.52 6.79 17.57
C VAL A 34 2.63 7.13 16.58
N GLU A 35 2.58 6.61 15.36
CA GLU A 35 3.56 6.90 14.32
C GLU A 35 3.57 8.40 13.94
N ALA A 36 2.40 9.07 13.94
CA ALA A 36 2.32 10.51 13.77
C ALA A 36 2.95 11.28 14.95
N GLU A 37 2.78 10.82 16.19
CA GLU A 37 3.45 11.40 17.36
C GLU A 37 4.97 11.25 17.25
N ILE A 38 5.46 10.07 16.85
CA ILE A 38 6.88 9.81 16.61
C ILE A 38 7.42 10.76 15.54
N ALA A 39 6.67 10.97 14.46
CA ALA A 39 7.06 11.88 13.41
C ALA A 39 7.19 13.33 13.94
N ASN A 40 6.26 13.78 14.79
CA ASN A 40 6.36 15.09 15.44
C ASN A 40 7.59 15.19 16.37
N LYS A 41 7.87 14.14 17.16
CA LYS A 41 9.09 14.09 18.00
C LYS A 41 10.36 14.15 17.17
N MET A 42 10.39 13.44 16.03
CA MET A 42 11.52 13.51 15.11
C MET A 42 11.69 14.90 14.52
N ALA A 43 10.61 15.62 14.20
CA ALA A 43 10.69 17.02 13.75
C ALA A 43 11.36 17.90 14.81
N GLU A 44 11.04 17.73 16.09
CA GLU A 44 11.67 18.45 17.19
C GLU A 44 13.15 18.08 17.37
N ILE A 45 13.47 16.78 17.41
CA ILE A 45 14.83 16.25 17.63
C ILE A 45 15.78 16.69 16.51
N THR A 46 15.31 16.63 15.26
CA THR A 46 16.12 16.93 14.08
C THR A 46 16.04 18.39 13.64
N SER A 47 15.10 19.16 14.21
CA SER A 47 14.72 20.49 13.71
C SER A 47 14.31 20.50 12.22
N ASP A 48 13.82 19.36 11.72
CA ASP A 48 13.38 19.18 10.32
C ASP A 48 11.85 19.12 10.24
N ASN A 49 11.23 20.20 9.78
CA ASN A 49 9.79 20.32 9.62
C ASN A 49 9.21 19.34 8.57
N GLN A 50 10.02 18.73 7.71
CA GLN A 50 9.54 17.73 6.74
C GLN A 50 9.23 16.37 7.39
N TRP A 51 9.50 16.21 8.69
CA TRP A 51 8.94 15.10 9.49
C TRP A 51 7.47 15.29 9.87
N SER A 52 6.88 16.48 9.72
CA SER A 52 5.51 16.73 10.15
C SER A 52 4.76 17.71 9.25
N GLY A 53 3.47 17.91 9.52
CA GLY A 53 2.64 18.86 8.79
C GLY A 53 2.25 18.44 7.37
N GLU A 54 1.76 19.42 6.59
CA GLU A 54 1.18 19.20 5.25
C GLU A 54 2.23 18.84 4.19
N ASN A 55 3.47 19.31 4.35
CA ASN A 55 4.59 19.06 3.43
C ASN A 55 5.51 17.92 3.90
N LYS A 56 4.99 17.01 4.73
CA LYS A 56 5.80 15.90 5.26
C LYS A 56 6.33 15.03 4.12
N GLU A 57 7.58 14.62 4.24
CA GLU A 57 8.27 13.81 3.26
C GLU A 57 9.02 12.69 3.97
N ILE A 58 8.27 11.73 4.51
CA ILE A 58 8.80 10.57 5.23
C ILE A 58 8.48 9.32 4.42
N LYS A 59 9.48 8.47 4.17
CA LYS A 59 9.21 7.12 3.69
C LYS A 59 9.03 6.18 4.87
N THR A 60 7.82 5.65 5.04
CA THR A 60 7.49 4.66 6.06
C THR A 60 7.59 3.25 5.47
N LEU A 61 8.42 2.41 6.07
CA LEU A 61 8.72 1.05 5.62
C LEU A 61 8.16 0.03 6.60
N THR A 62 7.25 -0.83 6.14
CA THR A 62 6.62 -1.89 6.92
C THR A 62 7.12 -3.27 6.49
N LEU A 63 6.95 -4.28 7.35
CA LEU A 63 7.42 -5.63 7.05
C LEU A 63 6.63 -6.28 5.89
N GLU A 64 5.32 -6.05 5.83
CA GLU A 64 4.42 -6.65 4.83
C GLU A 64 3.49 -5.63 4.15
N HIS A 65 2.90 -6.03 3.02
CA HIS A 65 2.06 -5.17 2.19
C HIS A 65 0.74 -4.77 2.88
N HIS A 66 0.10 -5.66 3.63
CA HIS A 66 -1.16 -5.32 4.32
C HIS A 66 -0.95 -4.25 5.40
N MET A 67 0.21 -4.24 6.06
CA MET A 67 0.59 -3.20 7.02
C MET A 67 0.70 -1.83 6.34
N ALA A 68 1.28 -1.78 5.14
CA ALA A 68 1.34 -0.57 4.32
C ALA A 68 -0.05 -0.15 3.83
N ALA A 69 -0.90 -1.12 3.46
CA ALA A 69 -2.26 -0.85 2.99
C ALA A 69 -3.15 -0.21 4.06
N ARG A 70 -3.06 -0.67 5.31
CA ARG A 70 -3.78 -0.07 6.44
C ARG A 70 -3.35 1.37 6.69
N ARG A 71 -2.04 1.62 6.75
CA ARG A 71 -1.48 2.97 6.96
C ARG A 71 -1.75 3.91 5.78
N GLY A 72 -1.78 3.34 4.57
CA GLY A 72 -2.09 4.04 3.34
C GLY A 72 -3.58 4.30 3.10
N GLY A 73 -4.48 3.78 3.95
CA GLY A 73 -5.92 3.98 3.78
C GLY A 73 -6.51 3.27 2.56
N PHE A 74 -5.89 2.18 2.10
CA PHE A 74 -6.38 1.39 0.96
C PHE A 74 -6.54 -0.10 1.28
N ASN A 75 -6.56 -0.46 2.57
CA ASN A 75 -6.67 -1.84 3.02
C ASN A 75 -7.95 -2.52 2.55
N ASP A 76 -9.07 -1.81 2.51
CA ASP A 76 -10.36 -2.44 2.19
C ASP A 76 -10.48 -2.73 0.69
N PHE A 77 -9.79 -1.95 -0.14
CA PHE A 77 -9.55 -2.29 -1.54
C PHE A 77 -8.60 -3.49 -1.69
N PHE A 78 -7.48 -3.47 -0.96
CA PHE A 78 -6.36 -4.38 -1.16
C PHE A 78 -6.56 -5.78 -0.57
N GLU A 79 -6.99 -5.87 0.69
CA GLU A 79 -7.02 -7.12 1.46
C GLU A 79 -7.94 -8.20 0.84
N PRO A 80 -9.18 -7.89 0.37
CA PRO A 80 -10.03 -8.89 -0.26
C PRO A 80 -9.35 -9.52 -1.48
N LEU A 81 -8.68 -8.71 -2.31
CA LEU A 81 -7.97 -9.18 -3.50
C LEU A 81 -6.69 -9.94 -3.12
N TYR A 82 -5.98 -9.50 -2.08
CA TYR A 82 -4.72 -10.12 -1.64
C TYR A 82 -4.92 -11.52 -1.04
N GLN A 83 -6.10 -11.82 -0.49
CA GLN A 83 -6.45 -13.14 0.03
C GLN A 83 -6.57 -14.20 -1.09
N VAL A 84 -6.88 -13.77 -2.31
CA VAL A 84 -6.95 -14.65 -3.48
C VAL A 84 -5.54 -14.91 -4.02
N SER A 85 -5.05 -16.14 -3.86
CA SER A 85 -3.66 -16.53 -4.16
C SER A 85 -3.20 -16.15 -5.58
N LYS A 86 -4.04 -16.36 -6.59
CA LYS A 86 -3.75 -16.05 -8.00
C LYS A 86 -3.77 -14.56 -8.33
N PHE A 87 -4.35 -13.71 -7.47
CA PHE A 87 -4.37 -12.26 -7.66
C PHE A 87 -3.14 -11.58 -7.09
N LYS A 88 -2.45 -12.18 -6.12
CA LYS A 88 -1.33 -11.56 -5.39
C LYS A 88 -0.30 -10.89 -6.29
N THR A 89 0.29 -11.60 -7.25
CA THR A 89 1.33 -11.02 -8.12
C THR A 89 0.78 -9.83 -8.91
N GLY A 90 -0.35 -10.03 -9.58
CA GLY A 90 -0.99 -8.99 -10.39
C GLY A 90 -1.51 -7.79 -9.59
N LEU A 91 -1.82 -7.98 -8.31
CA LEU A 91 -2.22 -6.93 -7.36
C LEU A 91 -1.00 -6.14 -6.87
N LEU A 92 0.16 -6.77 -6.75
CA LEU A 92 1.38 -6.09 -6.30
C LEU A 92 2.07 -5.31 -7.43
N ASP A 93 1.96 -5.77 -8.67
CA ASP A 93 2.55 -5.10 -9.85
C ASP A 93 1.53 -4.30 -10.69
N GLY A 94 0.25 -4.33 -10.32
CA GLY A 94 -0.83 -3.59 -10.98
C GLY A 94 -1.31 -4.20 -12.31
N THR A 95 -0.89 -5.42 -12.66
CA THR A 95 -1.21 -6.04 -13.96
C THR A 95 -2.56 -6.79 -14.01
N LEU A 96 -3.28 -6.92 -12.89
CA LEU A 96 -4.64 -7.46 -12.92
C LEU A 96 -5.54 -6.63 -13.84
N SER A 97 -6.31 -7.28 -14.70
CA SER A 97 -7.13 -6.62 -15.72
C SER A 97 -8.12 -5.62 -15.12
N GLY A 98 -8.79 -5.98 -14.02
CA GLY A 98 -9.67 -5.09 -13.27
C GLY A 98 -8.92 -3.86 -12.72
N ILE A 99 -7.70 -4.06 -12.22
CA ILE A 99 -6.85 -2.96 -11.72
C ILE A 99 -6.40 -2.06 -12.86
N SER A 100 -5.99 -2.63 -14.00
CA SER A 100 -5.56 -1.86 -15.17
C SER A 100 -6.69 -1.01 -15.75
N PHE A 101 -7.93 -1.51 -15.74
CA PHE A 101 -9.11 -0.73 -16.14
C PHE A 101 -9.26 0.53 -15.27
N PHE A 102 -9.25 0.37 -13.95
CA PHE A 102 -9.37 1.50 -13.03
C PHE A 102 -8.16 2.43 -13.05
N SER A 103 -6.95 1.88 -12.93
CA SER A 103 -5.71 2.64 -12.77
C SER A 103 -5.26 3.36 -14.05
N GLN A 104 -5.54 2.81 -15.24
CA GLN A 104 -5.07 3.36 -16.52
C GLN A 104 -6.16 4.09 -17.31
N GLN A 105 -7.45 3.86 -17.01
CA GLN A 105 -8.56 4.46 -17.75
C GLN A 105 -9.41 5.37 -16.86
N VAL A 106 -10.01 4.83 -15.80
CA VAL A 106 -10.97 5.56 -14.96
C VAL A 106 -10.27 6.64 -14.12
N LEU A 107 -9.23 6.29 -13.38
CA LEU A 107 -8.49 7.22 -12.53
C LEU A 107 -7.86 8.38 -13.32
N PRO A 108 -7.16 8.16 -14.45
CA PRO A 108 -6.64 9.27 -15.25
C PRO A 108 -7.74 10.17 -15.82
N LEU A 109 -8.89 9.62 -16.19
CA LEU A 109 -10.04 10.41 -16.66
C LEU A 109 -10.53 11.33 -15.55
N VAL A 110 -10.81 10.78 -14.37
CA VAL A 110 -11.29 11.53 -13.20
C VAL A 110 -10.29 12.62 -12.80
N LYS A 111 -8.99 12.31 -12.72
CA LYS A 111 -7.95 13.30 -12.41
C LYS A 111 -7.88 14.41 -13.46
N SER A 112 -8.05 14.09 -14.75
CA SER A 112 -8.07 15.09 -15.82
C SER A 112 -9.30 16.01 -15.71
N LEU A 113 -10.44 15.48 -15.28
CA LEU A 113 -11.66 16.27 -15.05
C LEU A 113 -11.52 17.18 -13.83
N GLN A 114 -11.01 16.66 -12.71
CA GLN A 114 -10.73 17.44 -11.49
C GLN A 114 -9.77 18.61 -11.76
N THR A 115 -8.78 18.40 -12.64
CA THR A 115 -7.81 19.43 -13.04
C THR A 115 -8.27 20.29 -14.24
N LYS A 116 -9.51 20.11 -14.73
CA LYS A 116 -10.10 20.83 -15.87
C LYS A 116 -9.25 20.74 -17.15
N ASN A 117 -8.56 19.62 -17.35
CA ASN A 117 -7.74 19.37 -18.52
C ASN A 117 -8.56 18.69 -19.63
N GLU A 118 -9.32 19.49 -20.38
CA GLU A 118 -10.21 19.00 -21.46
C GLU A 118 -9.45 18.23 -22.56
N PHE A 119 -8.20 18.61 -22.83
CA PHE A 119 -7.38 17.93 -23.83
C PHE A 119 -7.00 16.51 -23.38
N ALA A 120 -6.58 16.34 -22.13
CA ALA A 120 -6.28 15.02 -21.57
C ALA A 120 -7.53 14.14 -21.52
N VAL A 121 -8.68 14.70 -21.14
CA VAL A 121 -9.99 14.01 -21.21
C VAL A 121 -10.26 13.49 -22.62
N ALA A 122 -10.16 14.35 -23.64
CA ALA A 122 -10.39 13.96 -25.02
C ALA A 122 -9.42 12.86 -25.51
N GLN A 123 -8.15 12.91 -25.10
CA GLN A 123 -7.16 11.89 -25.43
C GLN A 123 -7.50 10.53 -24.80
N ILE A 124 -7.91 10.51 -23.53
CA ILE A 124 -8.29 9.28 -22.83
C ILE A 124 -9.54 8.66 -23.46
N VAL A 125 -10.59 9.47 -23.69
CA VAL A 125 -11.83 9.01 -24.34
C VAL A 125 -11.54 8.46 -25.73
N LYS A 126 -10.77 9.18 -26.55
CA LYS A 126 -10.37 8.71 -27.88
C LYS A 126 -9.61 7.38 -27.85
N LYS A 127 -8.79 7.17 -26.82
CA LYS A 127 -7.94 5.97 -26.68
C LYS A 127 -8.73 4.74 -26.23
N TYR A 128 -9.67 4.90 -25.30
CA TYR A 128 -10.29 3.78 -24.59
C TYR A 128 -11.79 3.61 -24.83
N SER A 129 -12.49 4.65 -25.29
CA SER A 129 -13.95 4.60 -25.43
C SER A 129 -14.37 3.93 -26.75
N PRO A 130 -15.23 2.89 -26.71
CA PRO A 130 -15.77 2.28 -27.92
C PRO A 130 -16.64 3.25 -28.73
N LEU A 131 -17.24 4.26 -28.08
CA LEU A 131 -18.16 5.25 -28.68
C LEU A 131 -17.50 6.11 -29.76
N VAL A 132 -16.20 6.36 -29.66
CA VAL A 132 -15.47 7.27 -30.57
C VAL A 132 -14.35 6.57 -31.34
N THR A 133 -14.42 5.24 -31.45
CA THR A 133 -13.51 4.49 -32.31
C THR A 133 -13.69 4.90 -33.77
N THR A 134 -12.62 4.81 -34.55
CA THR A 134 -12.66 5.13 -35.99
C THR A 134 -13.76 4.36 -36.71
N ASP A 135 -13.98 3.10 -36.35
CA ASP A 135 -15.01 2.27 -36.97
C ASP A 135 -16.40 2.68 -36.53
N ALA A 136 -16.64 2.92 -35.23
CA ALA A 136 -17.93 3.41 -34.73
C ALA A 136 -18.33 4.75 -35.38
N LEU A 137 -17.38 5.66 -35.56
CA LEU A 137 -17.65 6.96 -36.19
C LEU A 137 -17.88 6.85 -37.70
N LYS A 138 -17.32 5.86 -38.39
CA LYS A 138 -17.54 5.66 -39.83
C LYS A 138 -18.86 4.94 -40.13
N THR A 139 -19.28 4.04 -39.24
CA THR A 139 -20.49 3.24 -39.41
C THR A 139 -21.73 3.92 -38.82
N SER A 140 -21.55 4.86 -37.89
CA SER A 140 -22.65 5.63 -37.31
C SER A 140 -23.31 6.55 -38.34
N GLU A 141 -24.65 6.58 -38.32
CA GLU A 141 -25.46 7.54 -39.08
C GLU A 141 -25.26 8.99 -38.61
N SER A 142 -24.76 9.19 -37.38
CA SER A 142 -24.51 10.51 -36.80
C SER A 142 -23.21 10.52 -35.97
N PRO A 143 -22.05 10.74 -36.61
CA PRO A 143 -20.75 10.77 -35.92
C PRO A 143 -20.67 11.87 -34.84
N LEU A 144 -21.30 13.03 -35.09
CA LEU A 144 -21.43 14.09 -34.08
C LEU A 144 -22.32 13.67 -32.90
N GLY A 145 -23.32 12.80 -33.15
CA GLY A 145 -24.15 12.20 -32.12
C GLY A 145 -23.35 11.30 -31.18
N GLU A 146 -22.48 10.44 -31.72
CA GLU A 146 -21.61 9.57 -30.92
C GLU A 146 -20.62 10.37 -30.06
N ILE A 147 -20.04 11.44 -30.61
CA ILE A 147 -19.19 12.35 -29.82
C ILE A 147 -19.98 12.97 -28.67
N ARG A 148 -21.21 13.45 -28.92
CA ARG A 148 -22.07 14.02 -27.87
C ARG A 148 -22.47 12.99 -26.82
N LYS A 149 -22.71 11.73 -27.21
CA LYS A 149 -22.94 10.63 -26.26
C LYS A 149 -21.72 10.41 -25.38
N SER A 150 -20.51 10.40 -25.95
CA SER A 150 -19.29 10.25 -25.16
C SER A 150 -19.07 11.41 -24.18
N ASP A 151 -19.38 12.65 -24.57
CA ASP A 151 -19.32 13.82 -23.69
C ASP A 151 -20.35 13.72 -22.55
N ALA A 152 -21.58 13.31 -22.87
CA ALA A 152 -22.62 13.07 -21.87
C ALA A 152 -22.23 11.95 -20.88
N ALA A 153 -21.63 10.87 -21.39
CA ALA A 153 -21.14 9.75 -20.58
C ALA A 153 -20.02 10.18 -19.61
N VAL A 154 -19.06 10.98 -20.09
CA VAL A 154 -18.00 11.56 -19.24
C VAL A 154 -18.60 12.45 -18.15
N LYS A 155 -19.56 13.30 -18.49
CA LYS A 155 -20.25 14.17 -17.51
C LYS A 155 -21.03 13.37 -16.48
N SER A 156 -21.73 12.32 -16.91
CA SER A 156 -22.49 11.43 -16.02
C SER A 156 -21.60 10.63 -15.08
N LEU A 157 -20.38 10.26 -15.50
CA LEU A 157 -19.41 9.66 -14.59
C LEU A 157 -18.91 10.70 -13.59
N PHE A 158 -18.57 11.90 -14.06
CA PHE A 158 -17.98 12.92 -13.20
C PHE A 158 -18.95 13.49 -12.16
N SER A 159 -20.25 13.53 -12.45
CA SER A 159 -21.26 13.98 -11.48
C SER A 159 -21.35 13.13 -10.22
N LEU A 160 -20.76 11.92 -10.22
CA LEU A 160 -20.64 11.12 -8.99
C LEU A 160 -19.75 11.79 -7.92
N TRP A 161 -18.94 12.77 -8.30
CA TRP A 161 -18.11 13.59 -7.41
C TRP A 161 -18.70 14.98 -7.12
N ASP A 162 -19.93 15.26 -7.55
CA ASP A 162 -20.59 16.52 -7.20
C ASP A 162 -20.74 16.63 -5.67
N ASP A 163 -20.77 17.85 -5.14
CA ASP A 163 -20.87 18.14 -3.70
C ASP A 163 -19.80 17.46 -2.82
N ASP A 164 -18.57 17.36 -3.33
CA ASP A 164 -17.40 16.77 -2.67
C ASP A 164 -17.60 15.30 -2.24
N HIS A 165 -18.47 14.55 -2.93
CA HIS A 165 -18.64 13.12 -2.71
C HIS A 165 -17.41 12.30 -3.17
N ASP A 166 -17.17 11.19 -2.47
CA ASP A 166 -16.18 10.17 -2.84
C ASP A 166 -16.94 8.87 -3.19
N PRO A 167 -17.34 8.68 -4.46
CA PRO A 167 -18.21 7.58 -4.86
C PRO A 167 -17.51 6.23 -4.71
N SER A 168 -18.27 5.16 -4.59
CA SER A 168 -17.71 3.81 -4.60
C SER A 168 -17.19 3.43 -6.00
N LEU A 169 -16.24 2.51 -6.07
CA LEU A 169 -15.77 2.01 -7.36
C LEU A 169 -16.88 1.27 -8.12
N ILE A 170 -17.81 0.63 -7.41
CA ILE A 170 -18.98 -0.04 -8.01
C ILE A 170 -19.96 0.96 -8.63
N ASP A 171 -20.17 2.14 -8.03
CA ASP A 171 -21.00 3.19 -8.65
C ASP A 171 -20.36 3.74 -9.91
N CYS A 172 -19.03 3.94 -9.89
CA CYS A 172 -18.27 4.31 -11.08
C CYS A 172 -18.42 3.27 -12.19
N LEU A 173 -18.29 1.99 -11.84
CA LEU A 173 -18.43 0.86 -12.77
C LEU A 173 -19.84 0.81 -13.37
N LYS A 174 -20.89 0.98 -12.55
CA LYS A 174 -22.29 1.02 -12.99
C LYS A 174 -22.55 2.20 -13.94
N SER A 175 -22.03 3.39 -13.62
CA SER A 175 -22.14 4.57 -14.49
C SER A 175 -21.48 4.33 -15.86
N ILE A 176 -20.27 3.76 -15.87
CA ILE A 176 -19.55 3.42 -17.10
C ILE A 176 -20.32 2.35 -17.91
N ALA A 177 -20.89 1.36 -17.23
CA ALA A 177 -21.68 0.31 -17.87
C ALA A 177 -22.94 0.87 -18.53
N ALA A 178 -23.69 1.71 -17.81
CA ALA A 178 -24.92 2.32 -18.30
C ALA A 178 -24.69 3.23 -19.51
N SER A 179 -23.57 3.96 -19.54
CA SER A 179 -23.25 4.88 -20.62
C SER A 179 -22.45 4.25 -21.77
N GLY A 180 -21.88 3.06 -21.56
CA GLY A 180 -20.94 2.42 -22.48
C GLY A 180 -19.64 3.22 -22.66
N LEU A 181 -19.22 3.99 -21.66
CA LEU A 181 -18.09 4.92 -21.80
C LEU A 181 -16.78 4.18 -22.11
N PHE A 182 -16.54 3.05 -21.46
CA PHE A 182 -15.37 2.21 -21.66
C PHE A 182 -15.77 0.75 -21.79
N ALA A 183 -14.93 -0.05 -22.44
CA ALA A 183 -15.07 -1.50 -22.45
C ALA A 183 -14.77 -2.06 -21.06
N ILE A 184 -15.73 -2.75 -20.46
CA ILE A 184 -15.62 -3.31 -19.12
C ILE A 184 -14.98 -4.71 -19.18
N PRO A 185 -13.95 -5.00 -18.38
CA PRO A 185 -13.37 -6.34 -18.27
C PRO A 185 -14.40 -7.41 -17.87
N ASP A 186 -14.33 -8.60 -18.47
CA ASP A 186 -15.27 -9.72 -18.25
C ASP A 186 -15.40 -10.14 -16.77
N ILE A 187 -14.35 -9.95 -15.97
CA ILE A 187 -14.35 -10.26 -14.53
C ILE A 187 -15.43 -9.47 -13.76
N PHE A 188 -15.87 -8.32 -14.29
CA PHE A 188 -16.90 -7.48 -13.68
C PHE A 188 -18.32 -7.78 -14.19
N ALA A 189 -18.48 -8.58 -15.23
CA ALA A 189 -19.81 -8.91 -15.78
C ALA A 189 -20.73 -9.59 -14.75
N PRO A 190 -20.27 -10.55 -13.93
CA PRO A 190 -21.10 -11.14 -12.88
C PRO A 190 -21.52 -10.14 -11.80
N ILE A 191 -20.63 -9.20 -11.46
CA ILE A 191 -20.88 -8.18 -10.43
C ILE A 191 -21.95 -7.19 -10.91
N LEU A 192 -21.85 -6.73 -12.15
CA LEU A 192 -22.85 -5.84 -12.76
C LEU A 192 -24.23 -6.50 -12.87
N SER A 193 -24.28 -7.81 -13.09
CA SER A 193 -25.54 -8.55 -13.25
C SER A 193 -26.29 -8.78 -11.93
N ARG A 194 -25.58 -8.78 -10.79
CA ARG A 194 -26.19 -8.96 -9.45
C ARG A 194 -26.95 -7.71 -8.96
N GLY A 195 -26.58 -6.52 -9.44
CA GLY A 195 -27.16 -5.25 -8.99
C GLY A 195 -28.61 -4.98 -9.41
N ASP A 196 -29.16 -5.78 -10.33
CA ASP A 196 -30.55 -5.66 -10.81
C ASP A 196 -31.54 -6.57 -10.06
N SER A 197 -31.06 -7.47 -9.20
CA SER A 197 -31.90 -8.24 -8.27
C SER A 197 -31.92 -7.55 -6.92
N VAL A 198 -33.03 -6.90 -6.61
CA VAL A 198 -33.38 -6.35 -5.30
C VAL A 198 -33.16 -7.41 -4.22
N GLU A 199 -32.43 -7.03 -3.16
CA GLU A 199 -32.41 -7.63 -1.81
C GLU A 199 -32.74 -9.13 -1.73
N ASP A 200 -31.73 -9.97 -1.65
CA ASP A 200 -31.87 -11.20 -0.86
C ASP A 200 -30.63 -11.34 0.02
N ASP A 201 -30.77 -10.90 1.27
CA ASP A 201 -29.93 -11.30 2.40
C ASP A 201 -30.18 -12.80 2.65
N THR A 202 -29.84 -13.67 1.70
CA THR A 202 -29.69 -15.09 2.00
C THR A 202 -28.33 -15.26 2.66
N GLU A 203 -28.36 -15.55 3.96
CA GLU A 203 -27.23 -16.10 4.70
C GLU A 203 -26.49 -17.14 3.84
N PRO A 204 -25.15 -17.15 3.85
CA PRO A 204 -24.40 -18.14 3.08
C PRO A 204 -24.77 -19.53 3.58
N ASP A 205 -25.41 -20.31 2.71
CA ASP A 205 -25.63 -21.74 2.91
C ASP A 205 -24.25 -22.40 3.00
N ASP A 206 -23.87 -22.77 4.22
CA ASP A 206 -22.55 -23.26 4.65
C ASP A 206 -22.27 -24.70 4.14
N SER A 207 -22.80 -25.06 2.97
CA SER A 207 -22.81 -26.44 2.46
C SER A 207 -22.50 -26.60 0.96
N ALA A 208 -22.18 -25.53 0.22
CA ALA A 208 -21.65 -25.65 -1.13
C ALA A 208 -20.13 -25.47 -1.15
N GLU A 209 -19.40 -26.39 -1.80
CA GLU A 209 -18.01 -26.13 -2.18
C GLU A 209 -17.98 -24.88 -3.06
N THR A 210 -17.64 -23.73 -2.47
CA THR A 210 -17.50 -22.46 -3.19
C THR A 210 -16.47 -22.67 -4.29
N SER A 211 -16.90 -22.51 -5.54
CA SER A 211 -15.99 -22.66 -6.66
C SER A 211 -14.90 -21.59 -6.58
N ASP A 212 -13.72 -21.87 -7.13
CA ASP A 212 -12.66 -20.87 -7.29
C ASP A 212 -13.15 -19.60 -8.02
N ASN A 213 -14.26 -19.65 -8.76
CA ASN A 213 -14.83 -18.49 -9.44
C ASN A 213 -15.64 -17.59 -8.51
N ASP A 214 -16.43 -18.18 -7.59
CA ASP A 214 -17.26 -17.41 -6.67
C ASP A 214 -16.39 -16.58 -5.71
N SER A 215 -15.31 -17.18 -5.18
CA SER A 215 -14.37 -16.47 -4.30
C SER A 215 -13.68 -15.28 -4.96
N ASN A 216 -13.42 -15.33 -6.27
CA ASN A 216 -12.85 -14.18 -6.99
C ASN A 216 -13.85 -13.05 -7.15
N ILE A 217 -15.09 -13.40 -7.48
CA ILE A 217 -16.16 -12.44 -7.71
C ILE A 217 -16.43 -11.74 -6.39
N ASP A 218 -16.53 -12.47 -5.28
CA ASP A 218 -16.76 -11.92 -3.96
C ASP A 218 -15.60 -11.03 -3.48
N ALA A 219 -14.35 -11.39 -3.81
CA ALA A 219 -13.18 -10.55 -3.53
C ALA A 219 -13.25 -9.22 -4.29
N TRP A 220 -13.61 -9.25 -5.58
CA TRP A 220 -13.80 -8.04 -6.38
C TRP A 220 -15.01 -7.22 -5.93
N ASP A 221 -16.11 -7.85 -5.56
CA ASP A 221 -17.31 -7.18 -5.09
C ASP A 221 -17.03 -6.36 -3.81
N LYS A 222 -16.32 -6.97 -2.85
CA LYS A 222 -15.82 -6.27 -1.66
C LYS A 222 -14.87 -5.14 -2.02
N ALA A 223 -13.89 -5.39 -2.89
CA ALA A 223 -12.91 -4.38 -3.29
C ALA A 223 -13.54 -3.21 -4.07
N LEU A 224 -14.64 -3.43 -4.80
CA LEU A 224 -15.33 -2.38 -5.54
C LEU A 224 -16.32 -1.58 -4.69
N SER A 225 -16.72 -2.10 -3.53
CA SER A 225 -17.64 -1.44 -2.62
C SER A 225 -17.01 -0.27 -1.83
N VAL A 226 -15.69 -0.08 -1.97
CA VAL A 226 -14.94 0.96 -1.25
C VAL A 226 -14.96 2.30 -1.99
N PRO A 227 -14.71 3.42 -1.28
CA PRO A 227 -14.60 4.74 -1.90
C PRO A 227 -13.45 4.84 -2.90
N PHE A 228 -13.61 5.68 -3.92
CA PHE A 228 -12.65 5.86 -4.99
C PHE A 228 -11.28 6.33 -4.49
N SER A 229 -11.23 7.13 -3.42
CA SER A 229 -9.97 7.56 -2.79
C SER A 229 -9.06 6.40 -2.34
N GLN A 230 -9.62 5.23 -1.99
CA GLN A 230 -8.81 4.05 -1.66
C GLN A 230 -8.07 3.52 -2.89
N LEU A 231 -8.71 3.51 -4.06
CA LEU A 231 -8.05 3.16 -5.33
C LEU A 231 -6.93 4.16 -5.64
N GLU A 232 -7.15 5.46 -5.42
CA GLU A 232 -6.09 6.46 -5.64
C GLU A 232 -4.86 6.19 -4.78
N SER A 233 -5.09 5.91 -3.49
CA SER A 233 -4.05 5.60 -2.52
C SER A 233 -3.32 4.30 -2.86
N TYR A 234 -4.05 3.28 -3.30
CA TYR A 234 -3.48 2.03 -3.81
C TYR A 234 -2.64 2.26 -5.09
N VAL A 235 -3.12 3.04 -6.06
CA VAL A 235 -2.36 3.32 -7.30
C VAL A 235 -1.09 4.10 -7.00
N GLN A 236 -1.12 5.05 -6.04
CA GLN A 236 0.10 5.70 -5.56
C GLN A 236 1.09 4.70 -4.96
N TYR A 237 0.59 3.69 -4.23
CA TYR A 237 1.42 2.65 -3.62
C TYR A 237 2.14 1.79 -4.65
N ILE A 238 1.41 1.19 -5.60
CA ILE A 238 2.01 0.33 -6.64
C ILE A 238 2.86 1.10 -7.66
N SER A 239 2.72 2.43 -7.71
CA SER A 239 3.52 3.31 -8.57
C SER A 239 4.74 3.91 -7.86
N ASP A 240 5.10 3.43 -6.67
CA ASP A 240 6.18 3.92 -5.81
C ASP A 240 6.08 5.41 -5.39
N LYS A 241 4.89 6.02 -5.56
CA LYS A 241 4.62 7.43 -5.19
C LYS A 241 4.09 7.57 -3.76
N SER A 242 3.66 6.48 -3.13
CA SER A 242 3.19 6.49 -1.75
C SER A 242 4.33 6.72 -0.76
N GLN A 243 4.01 7.37 0.35
CA GLN A 243 4.87 7.45 1.53
C GLN A 243 5.13 6.06 2.16
N PHE A 244 4.31 5.06 1.86
CA PHE A 244 4.45 3.71 2.39
C PHE A 244 5.17 2.77 1.42
N GLY A 245 5.94 1.83 1.96
CA GLY A 245 6.62 0.77 1.21
C GLY A 245 6.88 -0.43 2.11
N THR A 246 7.29 -1.56 1.52
CA THR A 246 7.74 -2.71 2.32
C THR A 246 9.25 -2.72 2.50
N HIS A 247 9.72 -3.41 3.52
CA HIS A 247 11.16 -3.62 3.76
C HIS A 247 11.88 -4.25 2.55
N GLN A 248 11.17 -5.08 1.78
CA GLN A 248 11.73 -5.78 0.62
C GLN A 248 11.60 -4.97 -0.69
N GLY A 249 10.63 -4.07 -0.80
CA GLY A 249 10.31 -3.34 -2.04
C GLY A 249 11.22 -2.15 -2.37
N ILE A 250 12.22 -1.86 -1.55
CA ILE A 250 12.97 -0.59 -1.58
C ILE A 250 14.45 -0.73 -1.91
N LYS A 251 14.85 -1.85 -2.53
CA LYS A 251 16.23 -2.10 -2.93
C LYS A 251 16.68 -1.09 -3.99
N GLY A 252 17.74 -0.35 -3.68
CA GLY A 252 18.35 0.64 -4.58
C GLY A 252 17.78 2.06 -4.45
N LEU A 253 16.74 2.25 -3.64
CA LEU A 253 16.17 3.57 -3.36
C LEU A 253 16.81 4.19 -2.12
N GLN A 254 16.73 5.51 -1.99
CA GLN A 254 17.13 6.26 -0.80
C GLN A 254 16.17 7.43 -0.60
N PHE A 255 15.97 7.81 0.66
CA PHE A 255 15.03 8.85 1.05
C PHE A 255 15.67 9.73 2.13
N PRO A 256 15.43 11.05 2.14
CA PRO A 256 15.94 11.93 3.18
C PRO A 256 15.58 11.48 4.60
N ARG A 257 14.31 11.09 4.79
CA ARG A 257 13.73 10.68 6.08
C ARG A 257 13.07 9.33 5.94
N VAL A 258 13.40 8.41 6.82
CA VAL A 258 12.84 7.05 6.82
C VAL A 258 12.29 6.71 8.19
N MET A 259 11.05 6.21 8.22
CA MET A 259 10.48 5.54 9.39
C MET A 259 10.41 4.05 9.11
N VAL A 260 11.08 3.23 9.90
CA VAL A 260 11.05 1.78 9.80
C VAL A 260 10.14 1.24 10.90
N VAL A 261 9.08 0.54 10.53
CA VAL A 261 8.17 -0.11 11.49
C VAL A 261 8.53 -1.59 11.63
N LEU A 262 8.90 -1.99 12.84
CA LEU A 262 9.18 -3.36 13.27
C LEU A 262 8.01 -3.85 14.14
N ASP A 263 7.20 -4.73 13.57
CA ASP A 263 5.99 -5.23 14.21
C ASP A 263 5.77 -6.70 13.85
N ASP A 264 6.46 -7.58 14.58
CA ASP A 264 6.37 -9.02 14.42
C ASP A 264 4.96 -9.56 14.74
N ASN A 265 4.13 -8.81 15.47
CA ASN A 265 2.77 -9.22 15.83
C ASN A 265 1.76 -8.99 14.69
N GLU A 266 1.97 -7.96 13.86
CA GLU A 266 1.16 -7.73 12.66
C GLU A 266 1.64 -8.54 11.44
N ALA A 267 2.85 -9.09 11.49
CA ALA A 267 3.44 -9.89 10.42
C ALA A 267 2.76 -11.26 10.28
N ARG A 268 2.46 -11.68 9.05
CA ARG A 268 1.86 -12.99 8.76
C ARG A 268 2.91 -14.02 8.31
N GLY A 269 4.09 -13.58 7.89
CA GLY A 269 5.21 -14.41 7.46
C GLY A 269 6.12 -14.87 8.59
N PHE A 270 6.90 -15.91 8.31
CA PHE A 270 7.86 -16.51 9.27
C PHE A 270 9.32 -16.37 8.82
N MET A 271 9.56 -15.67 7.71
CA MET A 271 10.89 -15.58 7.10
C MET A 271 11.82 -14.66 7.90
N PHE A 272 11.29 -13.56 8.41
CA PHE A 272 11.99 -12.55 9.20
C PHE A 272 11.40 -12.50 10.60
N SER A 273 12.22 -12.16 11.60
CA SER A 273 11.75 -11.92 12.96
C SER A 273 12.65 -10.93 13.67
N TYR A 274 12.15 -9.71 13.88
CA TYR A 274 12.85 -8.70 14.65
C TYR A 274 12.86 -9.04 16.13
N ASP A 275 11.85 -9.74 16.64
CA ASP A 275 11.85 -10.27 18.01
C ASP A 275 13.07 -11.15 18.29
N LYS A 276 13.45 -12.02 17.34
CA LYS A 276 14.66 -12.84 17.48
C LYS A 276 15.93 -12.01 17.35
N LEU A 277 15.95 -11.06 16.40
CA LEU A 277 17.11 -10.18 16.18
C LEU A 277 17.39 -9.30 17.40
N LEU A 278 16.34 -8.84 18.09
CA LEU A 278 16.38 -7.95 19.25
C LEU A 278 16.36 -8.70 20.59
N GLY A 279 16.55 -10.02 20.58
CA GLY A 279 16.71 -10.82 21.81
C GLY A 279 15.43 -11.07 22.62
N VAL A 280 14.25 -10.70 22.09
CA VAL A 280 12.95 -10.94 22.73
C VAL A 280 12.55 -12.42 22.65
N ARG A 281 12.79 -13.03 21.48
CA ARG A 281 12.38 -14.41 21.18
C ARG A 281 13.60 -15.31 21.03
N ALA A 282 13.54 -16.49 21.64
CA ALA A 282 14.58 -17.49 21.51
C ALA A 282 14.66 -18.08 20.09
N LEU A 283 15.83 -18.63 19.75
CA LEU A 283 16.05 -19.39 18.52
C LEU A 283 15.16 -20.63 18.47
N THR A 284 14.66 -20.97 17.27
CA THR A 284 13.94 -22.23 17.07
C THR A 284 14.92 -23.38 16.92
N SER A 285 14.42 -24.62 17.01
CA SER A 285 15.22 -25.83 16.70
C SER A 285 15.81 -25.78 15.29
N THR A 286 15.06 -25.26 14.32
CA THR A 286 15.54 -25.05 12.95
C THR A 286 16.68 -24.03 12.89
N ASP A 287 16.58 -22.91 13.62
CA ASP A 287 17.70 -21.95 13.67
C ASP A 287 18.93 -22.59 14.31
N GLN A 288 18.77 -23.36 15.39
CA GLN A 288 19.88 -24.06 16.05
C GLN A 288 20.54 -25.09 15.13
N GLN A 289 19.75 -25.84 14.36
CA GLN A 289 20.26 -26.77 13.35
C GLN A 289 21.02 -26.03 12.25
N ASN A 290 20.47 -24.92 11.74
CA ASN A 290 21.15 -24.11 10.73
C ASN A 290 22.51 -23.60 11.23
N ILE A 291 22.60 -23.15 12.48
CA ILE A 291 23.87 -22.74 13.10
C ILE A 291 24.88 -23.90 13.12
N GLN A 292 24.46 -25.09 13.55
CA GLN A 292 25.33 -26.27 13.59
C GLN A 292 25.83 -26.69 12.20
N GLU A 293 24.99 -26.51 11.18
CA GLU A 293 25.29 -26.85 9.79
C GLU A 293 25.97 -25.71 9.01
N GLY A 294 26.27 -24.58 9.66
CA GLY A 294 26.86 -23.39 9.01
C GLY A 294 25.96 -22.76 7.95
N ARG A 295 24.63 -22.93 8.06
CA ARG A 295 23.61 -22.38 7.17
C ARG A 295 23.03 -21.09 7.74
N GLU A 296 22.45 -20.29 6.84
CA GLU A 296 21.79 -19.05 7.18
C GLU A 296 20.59 -19.25 8.12
N THR A 297 20.48 -18.40 9.16
CA THR A 297 19.38 -18.41 10.13
C THR A 297 18.33 -17.34 9.84
N SER A 298 17.19 -17.40 10.55
CA SER A 298 16.23 -16.30 10.53
C SER A 298 16.82 -14.98 11.05
N ILE A 299 17.76 -15.03 12.00
CA ILE A 299 18.48 -13.84 12.49
C ILE A 299 19.36 -13.23 11.39
N ASP A 300 20.12 -14.05 10.66
CA ASP A 300 21.02 -13.55 9.61
C ASP A 300 20.23 -12.83 8.51
N ARG A 301 19.12 -13.43 8.07
CA ARG A 301 18.21 -12.82 7.08
C ARG A 301 17.61 -11.51 7.60
N THR A 302 17.14 -11.50 8.85
CA THR A 302 16.52 -10.31 9.46
C THR A 302 17.55 -9.20 9.67
N ARG A 303 18.77 -9.52 10.12
CA ARG A 303 19.87 -8.56 10.26
C ARG A 303 20.21 -7.93 8.91
N ARG A 304 20.33 -8.74 7.85
CA ARG A 304 20.57 -8.23 6.49
C ARG A 304 19.44 -7.32 6.03
N LEU A 305 18.18 -7.71 6.26
CA LEU A 305 17.03 -6.88 5.94
C LEU A 305 17.07 -5.56 6.73
N PHE A 306 17.31 -5.62 8.03
CA PHE A 306 17.40 -4.46 8.92
C PHE A 306 18.49 -3.48 8.47
N TYR A 307 19.67 -3.98 8.14
CA TYR A 307 20.74 -3.18 7.56
C TYR A 307 20.32 -2.51 6.24
N VAL A 308 19.70 -3.28 5.34
CA VAL A 308 19.25 -2.80 4.03
C VAL A 308 18.17 -1.71 4.13
N ILE A 309 17.29 -1.75 5.14
CA ILE A 309 16.24 -0.75 5.33
C ILE A 309 16.75 0.49 6.07
N CYS A 310 17.64 0.34 7.07
CA CYS A 310 18.21 1.47 7.80
C CYS A 310 19.11 2.35 6.89
N SER A 311 19.89 1.71 6.01
CA SER A 311 20.78 2.37 5.04
C SER A 311 20.07 3.13 3.91
N ARG A 312 18.74 3.26 4.00
CA ARG A 312 17.91 3.98 3.01
C ARG A 312 17.69 5.43 3.41
N SER A 313 17.89 5.73 4.68
CA SER A 313 17.88 7.10 5.19
C SER A 313 19.13 7.84 4.71
N GLN A 314 18.96 9.07 4.22
CA GLN A 314 20.08 9.95 3.87
C GLN A 314 20.37 10.97 4.98
N SER A 315 19.37 11.33 5.77
CA SER A 315 19.51 12.38 6.80
C SER A 315 19.02 11.91 8.17
N SER A 316 17.84 11.28 8.24
CA SER A 316 17.33 10.82 9.53
C SER A 316 16.49 9.55 9.45
N LEU A 317 16.59 8.76 10.51
CA LEU A 317 15.97 7.44 10.65
C LEU A 317 15.21 7.34 11.98
N ALA A 318 13.95 6.95 11.91
CA ALA A 318 13.17 6.52 13.06
C ALA A 318 12.90 5.02 12.96
N VAL A 319 13.32 4.23 13.94
CA VAL A 319 13.01 2.80 14.04
C VAL A 319 11.92 2.63 15.09
N VAL A 320 10.73 2.24 14.69
CA VAL A 320 9.57 2.04 15.59
C VAL A 320 9.43 0.56 15.85
N VAL A 321 9.53 0.14 17.12
CA VAL A 321 9.42 -1.26 17.52
C VAL A 321 8.18 -1.44 18.39
N TYR A 322 7.19 -2.15 17.87
CA TYR A 322 6.03 -2.58 18.64
C TYR A 322 6.38 -3.86 19.38
N THR A 323 6.39 -3.81 20.72
CA THR A 323 6.79 -4.95 21.55
C THR A 323 6.05 -5.02 22.87
N LYS A 324 5.93 -6.22 23.43
CA LYS A 324 5.44 -6.44 24.81
C LYS A 324 6.58 -6.51 25.84
N GLU A 325 7.83 -6.46 25.38
CA GLU A 325 9.02 -6.84 26.14
C GLU A 325 10.11 -5.76 26.03
N LYS A 326 9.73 -4.48 26.25
CA LYS A 326 10.61 -3.31 26.08
C LYS A 326 11.96 -3.47 26.79
N GLN A 327 11.94 -3.84 28.08
CA GLN A 327 13.17 -3.96 28.88
C GLN A 327 14.15 -4.99 28.30
N LYS A 328 13.66 -6.11 27.76
CA LYS A 328 14.53 -7.11 27.12
C LYS A 328 15.22 -6.53 25.89
N ILE A 329 14.52 -5.71 25.10
CA ILE A 329 15.11 -5.03 23.94
C ILE A 329 16.17 -4.02 24.38
N VAL A 330 15.87 -3.19 25.39
CA VAL A 330 16.84 -2.22 25.95
C VAL A 330 18.11 -2.93 26.39
N ASP A 331 17.98 -3.95 27.24
CA ASP A 331 19.12 -4.74 27.74
C ASP A 331 19.91 -5.38 26.59
N HIS A 332 19.21 -5.89 25.56
CA HIS A 332 19.84 -6.51 24.40
C HIS A 332 20.60 -5.48 23.55
N LEU A 333 19.99 -4.32 23.28
CA LEU A 333 20.61 -3.25 22.48
C LEU A 333 21.83 -2.64 23.18
N HIS A 334 21.79 -2.50 24.51
CA HIS A 334 22.96 -2.04 25.29
C HIS A 334 24.16 -3.00 25.13
N ASN A 335 23.90 -4.32 25.05
CA ASN A 335 24.96 -5.31 24.82
C ASN A 335 25.48 -5.31 23.37
N LEU A 336 24.66 -4.86 22.41
CA LEU A 336 25.01 -4.82 21.00
C LEU A 336 25.72 -3.51 20.60
N GLU A 337 25.60 -2.45 21.40
CA GLU A 337 26.15 -1.12 21.12
C GLU A 337 25.70 -0.57 19.76
N TRP A 338 24.44 -0.84 19.37
CA TRP A 338 23.87 -0.36 18.10
C TRP A 338 23.35 1.08 18.17
N PHE A 339 23.00 1.53 19.37
CA PHE A 339 22.42 2.84 19.65
C PHE A 339 23.03 3.38 20.93
N ASP A 340 23.20 4.70 21.01
CA ASP A 340 23.50 5.36 22.28
C ASP A 340 22.25 5.44 23.16
N ASP A 341 22.42 5.56 24.48
CA ASP A 341 21.31 5.60 25.45
C ASP A 341 20.27 6.70 25.14
N ASN A 342 20.70 7.84 24.60
CA ASN A 342 19.83 8.96 24.22
C ASN A 342 19.11 8.76 22.88
N GLU A 343 19.45 7.70 22.13
CA GLU A 343 18.82 7.35 20.87
C GLU A 343 17.66 6.37 21.05
N ILE A 344 17.57 5.71 22.21
CA ILE A 344 16.48 4.80 22.58
C ILE A 344 15.42 5.59 23.35
N ILE A 345 14.20 5.64 22.82
CA ILE A 345 13.07 6.38 23.37
C ILE A 345 11.93 5.41 23.65
N GLU A 346 11.56 5.27 24.93
CA GLU A 346 10.39 4.51 25.32
C GLU A 346 9.13 5.37 25.27
N LEU A 347 8.12 4.93 24.53
CA LEU A 347 6.79 5.56 24.52
C LEU A 347 5.86 4.77 25.44
N GLY A 348 4.91 5.47 26.08
CA GLY A 348 4.07 4.97 27.18
C GLY A 348 3.49 3.58 26.96
#